data_AF-A0A954NMH7-F1
#
_entry.id   AF-A0A954NMH7-F1
#
_cell.length_a   1.000
_cell.length_b   1.000
_cell.length_c   1.000
_cell.angle_alpha   90.00
_cell.angle_beta   90.00
_cell.angle_gamma   90.00
#
_symmetry.space_group_name_H-M   'P 1'
#
loop_
_entity.id
_entity.type
_entity.pdbx_description
1 polymer ?
#
loop_
_entity_poly.entity_id
_entity_poly.type
_entity_poly.pdbx_seq_one_letter_code
_entity_poly.pdbx_strand_id
1 'polypeptide(L)'
;RPNVLLDNLIAEGKAIEMIVVMPNGRAQKNDRAEGDVFASAPAFAVFERDLLDDVIPAIESRYSVHSDKQHRAIAGLSMGGGQSLNFGLGHLDRFDWVGGFSSAPNTRRPQELIEDPAAAKELRLLFLSCGTSDGLFGISQRFHQYLKEQEIPHVWHVTDRGHDPPEWKQALYHFVQLIFQDE
;
A
#
# COMPACT_ATOMS: atom_id res chain seq x y z
N ARG A 1 -14.53 3.96 -10.02
CA ARG A 1 -13.22 4.47 -10.47
C ARG A 1 -12.61 5.23 -9.30
N PRO A 2 -11.28 5.15 -9.08
CA PRO A 2 -10.63 5.81 -7.94
C PRO A 2 -10.91 7.32 -7.88
N ASN A 3 -10.83 8.02 -9.02
CA ASN A 3 -11.08 9.47 -9.08
C ASN A 3 -12.47 9.86 -8.54
N VAL A 4 -13.54 9.20 -9.00
CA VAL A 4 -14.91 9.50 -8.52
C VAL A 4 -15.09 9.22 -7.02
N LEU A 5 -14.41 8.19 -6.51
CA LEU A 5 -14.46 7.86 -5.08
C LEU A 5 -13.79 8.96 -4.25
N LEU A 6 -12.60 9.41 -4.67
CA LEU A 6 -11.85 10.47 -3.98
C LEU A 6 -12.56 11.81 -4.08
N ASP A 7 -13.06 12.19 -5.26
CA ASP A 7 -13.81 13.44 -5.47
C ASP A 7 -15.00 13.53 -4.50
N ASN A 8 -15.77 12.45 -4.35
CA ASN A 8 -16.91 12.40 -3.45
C ASN A 8 -16.48 12.47 -1.97
N LEU A 9 -15.45 11.73 -1.58
CA LEU A 9 -14.98 11.73 -0.19
C LEU A 9 -14.40 13.08 0.23
N ILE A 10 -13.66 13.74 -0.66
CA ILE A 10 -13.13 15.09 -0.45
C ILE A 10 -14.29 16.09 -0.38
N ALA A 11 -15.26 16.03 -1.29
CA ALA A 11 -16.42 16.92 -1.27
C ALA A 11 -17.28 16.75 0.00
N GLU A 12 -17.31 15.55 0.58
CA GLU A 12 -17.99 15.25 1.85
C GLU A 12 -17.14 15.54 3.10
N GLY A 13 -15.90 16.02 2.95
CA GLY A 13 -14.98 16.28 4.07
C GLY A 13 -14.51 15.02 4.80
N LYS A 14 -14.59 13.86 4.14
CA LYS A 14 -14.20 12.54 4.70
C LYS A 14 -12.76 12.14 4.36
N ALA A 15 -12.17 12.77 3.35
CA ALA A 15 -10.76 12.60 3.00
C ALA A 15 -10.13 13.98 2.80
N ILE A 16 -8.86 14.11 3.21
CA ILE A 16 -8.08 15.33 3.00
C ILE A 16 -7.77 15.49 1.51
N GLU A 17 -7.67 16.73 1.02
CA GLU A 17 -7.20 17.01 -0.35
C GLU A 17 -5.78 16.45 -0.53
N MET A 18 -5.57 15.66 -1.59
CA MET A 18 -4.30 14.96 -1.78
C MET A 18 -3.98 14.73 -3.26
N ILE A 19 -2.70 14.58 -3.56
CA ILE A 19 -2.22 14.13 -4.86
C ILE A 19 -2.09 12.61 -4.84
N VAL A 20 -2.78 11.93 -5.78
CA VAL A 20 -2.70 10.47 -5.94
C VAL A 20 -1.92 10.12 -7.19
N VAL A 21 -0.82 9.38 -6.99
CA VAL A 21 0.09 8.94 -8.06
C VAL A 21 -0.11 7.44 -8.29
N MET A 22 -0.43 7.04 -9.51
CA MET A 22 -0.68 5.63 -9.89
C MET A 22 0.31 5.21 -11.00
N PRO A 23 1.57 4.91 -10.65
CA PRO A 23 2.59 4.53 -11.63
C PRO A 23 2.41 3.09 -12.14
N ASN A 24 3.09 2.75 -13.24
CA ASN A 24 3.25 1.36 -13.66
C ASN A 24 4.26 0.68 -12.74
N GLY A 25 3.81 -0.25 -11.90
CA GLY A 25 4.66 -0.93 -10.92
C GLY A 25 5.64 -1.97 -11.49
N ARG A 26 5.82 -2.06 -12.82
CA ARG A 26 6.74 -2.98 -13.51
C ARG A 26 7.98 -2.26 -14.01
N ALA A 27 9.09 -2.39 -13.29
CA ALA A 27 10.39 -1.88 -13.73
C ALA A 27 11.07 -2.87 -14.69
N GLN A 28 10.70 -2.84 -15.97
CA GLN A 28 11.33 -3.63 -17.03
C GLN A 28 11.21 -2.95 -18.39
N LYS A 29 12.08 -3.34 -19.33
CA LYS A 29 12.14 -2.71 -20.67
C LYS A 29 10.82 -2.81 -21.45
N ASN A 30 10.08 -3.91 -21.31
CA ASN A 30 8.73 -4.05 -21.86
C ASN A 30 7.72 -4.14 -20.72
N ASP A 31 7.20 -2.99 -20.31
CA ASP A 31 6.28 -2.84 -19.17
C ASP A 31 4.80 -2.93 -19.57
N ARG A 32 4.51 -3.31 -20.82
CA ARG A 32 3.15 -3.51 -21.36
C ARG A 32 2.48 -4.69 -20.67
N ALA A 33 1.15 -4.61 -20.54
CA ALA A 33 0.34 -5.69 -19.99
C ALA A 33 0.09 -6.79 -21.03
N GLU A 34 1.15 -7.46 -21.45
CA GLU A 34 1.12 -8.53 -22.46
C GLU A 34 1.91 -9.75 -21.99
N GLY A 35 1.55 -10.93 -22.50
CA GLY A 35 2.18 -12.19 -22.12
C GLY A 35 1.82 -12.67 -20.71
N ASP A 36 2.70 -13.48 -20.13
CA ASP A 36 2.54 -14.02 -18.78
C ASP A 36 2.84 -12.93 -17.73
N VAL A 37 1.82 -12.53 -16.99
CA VAL A 37 1.94 -11.52 -15.92
C VAL A 37 2.87 -12.00 -14.81
N PHE A 38 2.95 -13.30 -14.54
CA PHE A 38 3.86 -13.86 -13.54
C PHE A 38 5.32 -13.82 -13.98
N ALA A 39 5.61 -13.85 -15.28
CA ALA A 39 6.96 -13.65 -15.79
C ALA A 39 7.50 -12.23 -15.49
N SER A 40 6.60 -11.27 -15.26
CA SER A 40 6.97 -9.91 -14.85
C SER A 40 7.19 -9.77 -13.34
N ALA A 41 7.00 -10.82 -12.53
CA ALA A 41 7.14 -10.75 -11.07
C ALA A 41 8.47 -10.13 -10.58
N PRO A 42 9.65 -10.43 -11.17
CA PRO A 42 10.90 -9.77 -10.79
C PRO A 42 10.88 -8.25 -11.03
N ALA A 43 10.20 -7.78 -12.07
CA ALA A 43 10.09 -6.36 -12.41
C ALA A 43 9.34 -5.57 -11.34
N PHE A 44 8.41 -6.20 -10.63
CA PHE A 44 7.71 -5.56 -9.50
C PHE A 44 8.63 -5.36 -8.30
N ALA A 45 9.61 -6.23 -8.06
CA ALA A 45 10.58 -6.01 -7.00
C ALA A 45 11.55 -4.87 -7.34
N VAL A 46 12.00 -4.79 -8.59
CA VAL A 46 12.94 -3.76 -9.06
C VAL A 46 12.33 -2.35 -9.00
N PHE A 47 11.00 -2.24 -9.11
CA PHE A 47 10.27 -0.96 -9.05
C PHE A 47 10.47 -0.18 -7.75
N GLU A 48 11.00 -0.80 -6.69
CA GLU A 48 11.39 -0.10 -5.46
C GLU A 48 12.32 1.10 -5.74
N ARG A 49 13.33 0.92 -6.60
CA ARG A 49 14.28 2.00 -6.93
C ARG A 49 13.64 3.06 -7.82
N ASP A 50 12.91 2.65 -8.86
CA ASP A 50 12.14 3.57 -9.71
C ASP A 50 11.19 4.43 -8.86
N LEU A 51 10.52 3.85 -7.86
CA LEU A 51 9.64 4.59 -6.96
C LEU A 51 10.42 5.64 -6.14
N LEU A 52 11.50 5.23 -5.49
CA LEU A 52 12.23 6.06 -4.52
C LEU A 52 13.12 7.11 -5.16
N ASP A 53 13.75 6.77 -6.29
CA ASP A 53 14.77 7.58 -6.96
C ASP A 53 14.22 8.39 -8.13
N ASP A 54 13.16 7.92 -8.80
CA ASP A 54 12.61 8.58 -9.99
C ASP A 54 11.22 9.15 -9.75
N VAL A 55 10.24 8.32 -9.37
CA VAL A 55 8.83 8.74 -9.28
C VAL A 55 8.63 9.78 -8.20
N ILE A 56 9.11 9.54 -6.97
CA ILE A 56 8.95 10.51 -5.87
C ILE A 56 9.64 11.85 -6.22
N PRO A 57 10.93 11.90 -6.61
CA PRO A 57 11.56 13.16 -7.00
C PRO A 57 10.92 13.84 -8.21
N ALA A 58 10.40 13.05 -9.16
CA ALA A 58 9.69 13.59 -10.32
C ALA A 58 8.38 14.30 -9.96
N ILE A 59 7.66 13.79 -8.95
CA ILE A 59 6.44 14.40 -8.44
C ILE A 59 6.78 15.65 -7.61
N GLU A 60 7.75 15.56 -6.70
CA GLU A 60 8.19 16.67 -5.84
C GLU A 60 8.72 17.87 -6.64
N SER A 61 9.31 17.64 -7.80
CA SER A 61 9.81 18.72 -8.67
C SER A 61 8.74 19.37 -9.56
N ARG A 62 7.57 18.74 -9.74
CA ARG A 62 6.55 19.17 -10.71
C ARG A 62 5.23 19.61 -10.07
N TYR A 63 4.96 19.16 -8.85
CA TYR A 63 3.74 19.43 -8.13
C TYR A 63 4.05 19.97 -6.74
N SER A 64 3.16 20.82 -6.22
CA SER A 64 3.26 21.31 -4.84
C SER A 64 2.86 20.19 -3.89
N VAL A 65 3.86 19.49 -3.35
CA VAL A 65 3.68 18.39 -2.39
C VAL A 65 4.58 18.60 -1.18
N HIS A 66 4.17 18.05 -0.04
CA HIS A 66 5.04 17.88 1.11
C HIS A 66 6.01 16.71 0.85
N SER A 67 7.28 16.86 1.22
CA SER A 67 8.34 15.88 0.95
C SER A 67 8.74 15.03 2.15
N ASP A 68 8.22 15.32 3.34
CA ASP A 68 8.46 14.54 4.54
C ASP A 68 7.59 13.26 4.58
N LYS A 69 7.90 12.34 5.49
CA LYS A 69 7.19 11.05 5.58
C LYS A 69 5.76 11.20 6.09
N GLN A 70 5.51 12.18 6.96
CA GLN A 70 4.22 12.39 7.60
C GLN A 70 3.12 12.74 6.58
N HIS A 71 3.50 13.23 5.41
CA HIS A 71 2.59 13.53 4.30
C HIS A 71 2.75 12.55 3.11
N ARG A 72 3.39 11.39 3.32
CA ARG A 72 3.57 10.37 2.27
C ARG A 72 2.94 9.04 2.66
N ALA A 73 1.95 8.63 1.88
CA ALA A 73 1.29 7.34 1.99
C ALA A 73 1.65 6.43 0.81
N ILE A 74 1.66 5.11 1.06
CA ILE A 74 1.79 4.08 0.02
C ILE A 74 0.71 3.02 0.22
N ALA A 75 0.02 2.65 -0.86
CA ALA A 75 -0.99 1.60 -0.83
C ALA A 75 -1.04 0.83 -2.15
N GLY A 76 -1.42 -0.44 -2.10
CA GLY A 76 -1.58 -1.26 -3.30
C GLY A 76 -2.43 -2.49 -3.08
N LEU A 77 -2.86 -3.09 -4.18
CA LEU A 77 -3.68 -4.32 -4.21
C LEU A 77 -2.91 -5.51 -4.78
N SER A 78 -3.21 -6.72 -4.30
CA SER A 78 -2.61 -7.96 -4.79
C SER A 78 -1.08 -7.88 -4.76
N MET A 79 -0.41 -8.04 -5.89
CA MET A 79 1.04 -7.88 -6.02
C MET A 79 1.51 -6.45 -5.69
N GLY A 80 0.72 -5.44 -6.02
CA GLY A 80 0.95 -4.06 -5.59
C GLY A 80 0.77 -3.88 -4.07
N GLY A 81 -0.07 -4.69 -3.44
CA GLY A 81 -0.19 -4.76 -1.98
C GLY A 81 1.06 -5.35 -1.34
N GLY A 82 1.66 -6.36 -1.97
CA GLY A 82 2.97 -6.87 -1.57
C GLY A 82 4.09 -5.84 -1.75
N GLN A 83 4.10 -5.09 -2.85
CA GLN A 83 5.03 -3.97 -3.05
C GLN A 83 4.87 -2.89 -1.98
N SER A 84 3.63 -2.47 -1.72
CA SER A 84 3.32 -1.46 -0.71
C SER A 84 3.84 -1.86 0.67
N LEU A 85 3.61 -3.11 1.10
CA LEU A 85 4.13 -3.60 2.37
C LEU A 85 5.66 -3.70 2.38
N ASN A 86 6.26 -4.27 1.33
CA ASN A 86 7.72 -4.43 1.24
C ASN A 86 8.44 -3.08 1.24
N PHE A 87 7.94 -2.09 0.50
CA PHE A 87 8.58 -0.79 0.33
C PHE A 87 8.22 0.16 1.49
N GLY A 88 6.95 0.19 1.90
CA GLY A 88 6.51 1.03 3.01
C GLY A 88 7.21 0.67 4.32
N LEU A 89 7.25 -0.62 4.65
CA LEU A 89 7.86 -1.10 5.89
C LEU A 89 9.39 -1.19 5.82
N GLY A 90 9.96 -1.31 4.61
CA GLY A 90 11.41 -1.25 4.40
C GLY A 90 11.99 0.17 4.42
N HIS A 91 11.16 1.20 4.29
CA HIS A 91 11.56 2.62 4.21
C HIS A 91 10.70 3.49 5.14
N LEU A 92 10.73 3.19 6.45
CA LEU A 92 9.97 3.92 7.48
C LEU A 92 10.45 5.38 7.67
N ASP A 93 11.59 5.75 7.09
CA ASP A 93 12.08 7.12 6.96
C ASP A 93 11.37 7.89 5.83
N ARG A 94 10.70 7.19 4.90
CA ARG A 94 10.04 7.76 3.72
C ARG A 94 8.52 7.71 3.80
N PHE A 95 7.93 6.74 4.49
CA PHE A 95 6.49 6.52 4.55
C PHE A 95 6.01 6.43 6.00
N ASP A 96 4.90 7.09 6.30
CA ASP A 96 4.25 7.05 7.63
C ASP A 96 2.86 6.39 7.59
N TRP A 97 2.35 6.14 6.39
CA TRP A 97 1.05 5.53 6.13
C TRP A 97 1.20 4.42 5.09
N VAL A 98 0.99 3.16 5.50
CA VAL A 98 1.21 1.99 4.66
C VAL A 98 -0.07 1.17 4.57
N GLY A 99 -0.52 0.88 3.35
CA GLY A 99 -1.73 0.11 3.05
C GLY A 99 -1.46 -1.14 2.22
N GLY A 100 -1.94 -2.30 2.65
CA GLY A 100 -1.87 -3.56 1.89
C GLY A 100 -3.26 -4.15 1.68
N PHE A 101 -3.70 -4.29 0.42
CA PHE A 101 -4.99 -4.87 0.06
C PHE A 101 -4.78 -6.22 -0.63
N SER A 102 -5.25 -7.33 -0.07
CA SER A 102 -5.03 -8.68 -0.60
C SER A 102 -3.55 -8.97 -0.95
N SER A 103 -2.60 -8.57 -0.09
CA SER A 103 -1.17 -8.49 -0.45
C SER A 103 -0.49 -9.85 -0.68
N ALA A 104 -0.28 -10.21 -1.95
CA ALA A 104 0.59 -11.33 -2.39
C ALA A 104 0.71 -11.35 -3.93
N PRO A 105 1.59 -12.16 -4.56
CA PRO A 105 2.41 -13.24 -4.01
C PRO A 105 3.82 -12.84 -3.56
N ASN A 106 4.22 -11.58 -3.78
CA ASN A 106 5.57 -11.06 -3.51
C ASN A 106 5.77 -10.50 -2.09
N THR A 107 4.77 -10.61 -1.22
CA THR A 107 4.84 -10.17 0.17
C THR A 107 5.89 -10.98 0.93
N ARG A 108 6.90 -10.32 1.49
CA ARG A 108 7.92 -10.97 2.31
C ARG A 108 7.32 -11.59 3.58
N ARG A 109 8.07 -12.47 4.25
CA ARG A 109 7.61 -13.04 5.53
C ARG A 109 7.51 -11.94 6.60
N PRO A 110 6.63 -12.06 7.60
CA PRO A 110 6.43 -11.00 8.60
C PRO A 110 7.72 -10.47 9.26
N GLN A 111 8.65 -11.36 9.61
CA GLN A 111 9.95 -11.01 10.21
C GLN A 111 10.91 -10.31 9.24
N GLU A 112 10.70 -10.44 7.93
CA GLU A 112 11.47 -9.74 6.89
C GLU A 112 10.80 -8.43 6.47
N LEU A 113 9.49 -8.29 6.70
CA LEU A 113 8.75 -7.04 6.50
C LEU A 113 9.04 -6.04 7.61
N ILE A 114 9.16 -6.53 8.84
CA ILE A 114 9.41 -5.72 10.04
C ILE A 114 10.74 -6.13 10.63
N GLU A 115 11.82 -5.49 10.19
CA GLU A 115 13.16 -5.69 10.76
C GLU A 115 13.26 -5.07 12.15
N ASP A 116 12.62 -3.91 12.36
CA ASP A 116 12.55 -3.20 13.63
C ASP A 116 11.08 -2.98 14.07
N PRO A 117 10.54 -3.85 14.95
CA PRO A 117 9.21 -3.69 15.50
C PRO A 117 8.98 -2.39 16.26
N ALA A 118 10.02 -1.79 16.86
CA ALA A 118 9.88 -0.52 17.57
C ALA A 118 9.66 0.62 16.58
N ALA A 119 10.44 0.68 15.50
CA ALA A 119 10.22 1.67 14.44
C ALA A 119 8.84 1.52 13.78
N ALA A 120 8.38 0.29 13.57
CA ALA A 120 7.06 0.03 12.98
C ALA A 120 5.88 0.49 13.87
N LYS A 121 6.08 0.59 15.20
CA LYS A 121 5.07 1.12 16.12
C LYS A 121 4.86 2.63 15.97
N GLU A 122 5.82 3.33 15.38
CA GLU A 122 5.77 4.78 15.15
C GLU A 122 5.06 5.16 13.85
N LEU A 123 4.63 4.20 13.03
CA LEU A 123 3.78 4.47 11.88
C LEU A 123 2.46 5.10 12.32
N ARG A 124 2.04 6.17 11.64
CA ARG A 124 0.71 6.77 11.86
C ARG A 124 -0.40 5.83 11.42
N LEU A 125 -0.17 5.04 10.37
CA LEU A 125 -1.10 3.99 9.96
C LEU A 125 -0.40 2.82 9.28
N LEU A 126 -0.70 1.62 9.77
CA LEU A 126 -0.57 0.38 9.02
C LEU A 126 -1.98 -0.19 8.78
N PHE A 127 -2.41 -0.25 7.52
CA PHE A 127 -3.74 -0.72 7.13
C PHE A 127 -3.65 -2.00 6.31
N LEU A 128 -4.34 -3.04 6.76
CA LEU A 128 -4.40 -4.34 6.09
C LEU A 128 -5.86 -4.66 5.74
N SER A 129 -6.12 -4.97 4.46
CA SER A 129 -7.43 -5.46 4.00
C SER A 129 -7.32 -6.79 3.29
N CYS A 130 -8.22 -7.73 3.60
CA CYS A 130 -8.37 -8.95 2.83
C CYS A 130 -9.73 -9.59 3.09
N GLY A 131 -10.40 -10.08 2.04
CA GLY A 131 -11.63 -10.84 2.18
C GLY A 131 -11.38 -12.28 2.62
N THR A 132 -12.28 -12.86 3.42
CA THR A 132 -12.14 -14.25 3.92
C THR A 132 -12.28 -15.31 2.82
N SER A 133 -12.90 -14.96 1.69
CA SER A 133 -13.01 -15.84 0.51
C SER A 133 -11.85 -15.64 -0.47
N ASP A 134 -10.90 -14.75 -0.18
CA ASP A 134 -9.69 -14.55 -0.99
C ASP A 134 -8.71 -15.72 -0.73
N GLY A 135 -8.18 -16.32 -1.79
CA GLY A 135 -7.17 -17.38 -1.68
C GLY A 135 -5.87 -16.92 -0.99
N LEU A 136 -5.66 -15.61 -0.87
CA LEU A 136 -4.53 -14.99 -0.18
C LEU A 136 -4.81 -14.69 1.30
N PHE A 137 -6.02 -14.95 1.82
CA PHE A 137 -6.41 -14.60 3.19
C PHE A 137 -5.43 -15.15 4.24
N GLY A 138 -4.94 -16.38 4.07
CA GLY A 138 -3.97 -16.98 4.99
C GLY A 138 -2.64 -16.22 5.05
N ILE A 139 -2.22 -15.51 4.00
CA ILE A 139 -1.01 -14.68 4.00
C ILE A 139 -1.27 -13.43 4.84
N SER A 140 -2.36 -12.71 4.55
CA SER A 140 -2.75 -11.51 5.29
C SER A 140 -3.02 -11.79 6.77
N GLN A 141 -3.68 -12.91 7.08
CA GLN A 141 -3.96 -13.32 8.46
C GLN A 141 -2.69 -13.64 9.24
N ARG A 142 -1.69 -14.31 8.63
CA ARG A 142 -0.39 -14.54 9.29
C ARG A 142 0.33 -13.24 9.60
N PHE A 143 0.30 -12.27 8.69
CA PHE A 143 0.92 -10.98 8.94
C PHE A 143 0.19 -10.21 10.05
N HIS A 144 -1.14 -10.19 10.03
CA HIS A 144 -1.95 -9.65 11.13
C HIS A 144 -1.61 -10.27 12.50
N GLN A 145 -1.51 -11.60 12.58
CA GLN A 145 -1.14 -12.30 13.82
C GLN A 145 0.23 -11.89 14.32
N TYR A 146 1.22 -11.81 13.43
CA TYR A 146 2.56 -11.35 13.79
C TYR A 146 2.54 -9.90 14.33
N LEU A 147 1.81 -8.98 13.70
CA LEU A 147 1.67 -7.61 14.18
C LEU A 147 1.01 -7.56 15.57
N LYS A 148 0.03 -8.43 15.83
CA LYS A 148 -0.59 -8.59 17.16
C LYS A 148 0.40 -9.09 18.20
N GLU A 149 1.22 -10.08 17.86
CA GLU A 149 2.26 -10.64 18.76
C GLU A 149 3.35 -9.61 19.10
N GLN A 150 3.71 -8.75 18.14
CA GLN A 150 4.69 -7.68 18.34
C GLN A 150 4.08 -6.39 18.92
N GLU A 151 2.77 -6.36 19.16
CA GLU A 151 2.01 -5.20 19.64
C GLU A 151 2.17 -3.97 18.73
N ILE A 152 2.24 -4.18 17.41
CA ILE A 152 2.31 -3.10 16.41
C ILE A 152 0.89 -2.60 16.12
N PRO A 153 0.59 -1.30 16.33
CA PRO A 153 -0.71 -0.73 15.97
C PRO A 153 -1.00 -0.89 14.48
N HIS A 154 -2.18 -1.40 14.15
CA HIS A 154 -2.62 -1.53 12.77
C HIS A 154 -4.13 -1.67 12.68
N VAL A 155 -4.68 -1.34 11.52
CA VAL A 155 -6.06 -1.62 11.14
C VAL A 155 -6.11 -2.96 10.42
N TRP A 156 -6.98 -3.85 10.89
CA TRP A 156 -7.30 -5.13 10.26
C TRP A 156 -8.74 -5.10 9.74
N HIS A 157 -8.88 -4.80 8.45
CA HIS A 157 -10.16 -4.70 7.76
C HIS A 157 -10.44 -6.00 7.01
N VAL A 158 -11.49 -6.73 7.39
CA VAL A 158 -11.82 -8.03 6.80
C VAL A 158 -13.25 -8.01 6.28
N THR A 159 -13.43 -8.49 5.05
CA THR A 159 -14.74 -8.66 4.42
C THR A 159 -15.00 -10.15 4.14
N ASP A 160 -16.17 -10.47 3.58
CA ASP A 160 -16.51 -11.81 3.10
C ASP A 160 -16.12 -12.06 1.62
N ARG A 161 -15.47 -11.08 0.98
CA ARG A 161 -15.19 -11.07 -0.46
C ARG A 161 -14.02 -11.96 -0.88
N GLY A 162 -13.88 -12.15 -2.18
CA GLY A 162 -12.76 -12.85 -2.80
C GLY A 162 -11.65 -11.91 -3.25
N HIS A 163 -10.77 -12.42 -4.12
CA HIS A 163 -9.71 -11.63 -4.77
C HIS A 163 -10.29 -10.77 -5.90
N ASP A 164 -11.08 -9.75 -5.56
CA ASP A 164 -11.96 -9.06 -6.50
C ASP A 164 -11.95 -7.51 -6.40
N PRO A 165 -12.35 -6.79 -7.47
CA PRO A 165 -12.39 -5.33 -7.46
C PRO A 165 -13.30 -4.69 -6.39
N PRO A 166 -14.47 -5.26 -6.05
CA PRO A 166 -15.25 -4.78 -4.92
C PRO A 166 -14.51 -4.76 -3.58
N GLU A 167 -13.71 -5.79 -3.27
CA GLU A 167 -12.83 -5.81 -2.08
C GLU A 167 -11.87 -4.62 -2.09
N TRP A 168 -11.12 -4.44 -3.19
CA TRP A 168 -10.14 -3.35 -3.27
C TRP A 168 -10.77 -1.97 -3.28
N LYS A 169 -12.00 -1.84 -3.81
CA LYS A 169 -12.75 -0.57 -3.74
C LYS A 169 -13.12 -0.22 -2.30
N GLN A 170 -13.53 -1.20 -1.48
CA GLN A 170 -13.82 -0.97 -0.07
C GLN A 170 -12.54 -0.69 0.73
N ALA A 171 -11.46 -1.43 0.46
CA ALA A 171 -10.17 -1.18 1.09
C ALA A 171 -9.68 0.26 0.82
N LEU A 172 -9.73 0.71 -0.45
CA LEU A 172 -9.40 2.08 -0.82
C LEU A 172 -10.32 3.10 -0.14
N TYR A 173 -11.64 2.85 -0.13
CA TYR A 173 -12.62 3.70 0.54
C TYR A 173 -12.24 3.95 2.01
N HIS A 174 -11.94 2.90 2.77
CA HIS A 174 -11.58 3.04 4.18
C HIS A 174 -10.19 3.66 4.37
N PHE A 175 -9.20 3.24 3.59
CA PHE A 175 -7.81 3.71 3.73
C PHE A 175 -7.69 5.23 3.53
N VAL A 176 -8.28 5.79 2.47
CA VAL A 176 -8.10 7.22 2.14
C VAL A 176 -8.78 8.17 3.13
N GLN A 177 -9.72 7.66 3.93
CA GLN A 177 -10.35 8.42 5.02
C GLN A 177 -9.51 8.44 6.29
N LEU A 178 -8.51 7.57 6.42
CA LEU A 178 -7.67 7.44 7.62
C LEU A 178 -6.31 8.13 7.47
N ILE A 179 -5.81 8.27 6.24
CA ILE A 179 -4.50 8.90 6.01
C ILE A 179 -4.57 10.42 6.15
N PHE A 180 -3.48 11.00 6.67
CA PHE A 180 -3.28 12.44 6.85
C PHE A 180 -4.23 13.10 7.87
N GLN A 181 -4.92 12.32 8.72
CA GLN A 181 -5.96 12.79 9.65
C GLN A 181 -5.45 13.45 10.95
N ASP A 182 -4.19 13.90 11.04
CA ASP A 182 -3.74 14.72 12.19
C ASP A 182 -3.27 16.13 11.79
N GLU A 183 -3.90 16.70 10.75
CA GLU A 183 -3.90 18.14 10.45
C GLU A 183 -5.12 18.86 11.03
#